data_AF-A0AAI9PG41-F1
#
_entry.id   AF-A0AAI9PG41-F1
#
_cell.length_a   1.000
_cell.length_b   1.000
_cell.length_c   1.000
_cell.angle_alpha   90.00
_cell.angle_beta   90.00
_cell.angle_gamma   90.00
#
_symmetry.space_group_name_H-M   'P 1'
#
loop_
_entity.id
_entity.type
_entity.pdbx_description
1 polymer ?
#
loop_
_entity_poly.entity_id
_entity_poly.type
_entity_poly.pdbx_seq_one_letter_code
_entity_poly.pdbx_strand_id
1 'polypeptide(L)' 'MTQTKYSPRKPGRFTAGHSIINSEYIALCNAYEKWLSPSNFDENGFQQEKLSKFIAEERLIVGGQ' A
#
# COMPACT_ATOMS: atom_id res chain seq x y z
N MET A 1 44.62 -24.06 24.25
CA MET A 1 43.29 -23.50 24.59
C MET A 1 43.16 -22.14 23.95
N THR A 2 42.19 -21.96 23.05
CA THR A 2 41.36 -20.73 22.91
C THR A 2 40.36 -20.98 21.79
N GLN A 3 39.16 -21.40 22.19
CA GLN A 3 38.02 -21.47 21.28
C GLN A 3 37.46 -20.06 21.16
N THR A 4 37.70 -19.41 20.04
CA THR A 4 37.09 -18.12 19.70
C THR A 4 35.58 -18.36 19.55
N LYS A 5 34.79 -17.93 20.53
CA LYS A 5 33.33 -18.04 20.50
C LYS A 5 32.80 -17.27 19.29
N TYR A 6 32.28 -17.99 18.30
CA TYR A 6 31.50 -17.40 17.22
C TYR A 6 30.21 -16.85 17.82
N SER A 7 30.11 -15.52 17.94
CA SER A 7 28.88 -14.84 18.33
C SER A 7 28.09 -14.56 17.05
N PRO A 8 26.96 -15.25 16.77
CA PRO A 8 26.20 -14.99 15.56
C PRO A 8 25.68 -13.56 15.64
N ARG A 9 26.06 -12.71 14.66
CA ARG A 9 25.45 -11.39 14.54
C ARG A 9 23.94 -11.57 14.41
N LYS A 10 23.17 -10.90 15.26
CA LYS A 10 21.73 -10.75 15.06
C LYS A 10 21.51 -10.24 13.62
N PRO A 11 20.62 -10.84 12.81
CA PRO A 11 20.31 -10.29 11.51
C PRO A 11 19.85 -8.85 11.69
N GLY A 12 20.48 -7.92 10.98
CA GLY A 12 20.12 -6.52 11.01
C GLY A 12 18.67 -6.35 10.53
N ARG A 13 17.90 -5.48 11.18
CA ARG A 13 16.55 -5.14 10.70
C ARG A 13 16.69 -4.12 9.57
N PHE A 14 16.32 -4.53 8.36
CA PHE A 14 16.11 -3.59 7.28
C PHE A 14 14.69 -3.02 7.40
N THR A 15 14.60 -1.69 7.55
CA THR A 15 13.31 -0.99 7.52
C THR A 15 13.10 -0.48 6.10
N ALA A 16 12.04 -0.93 5.44
CA ALA A 16 11.61 -0.35 4.17
C ALA A 16 10.86 0.95 4.45
N GLY A 17 11.37 2.06 3.90
CA GLY A 17 10.69 3.36 3.95
C GLY A 17 9.63 3.46 2.86
N HIS A 18 8.44 3.93 3.24
CA HIS A 18 7.35 4.24 2.32
C HIS A 18 6.74 5.58 2.71
N SER A 19 6.32 6.37 1.73
CA SER A 19 5.68 7.67 1.93
C SER A 19 4.68 7.93 0.81
N ILE A 20 3.72 8.80 1.06
CA ILE A 20 2.82 9.39 0.08
C ILE A 20 3.11 10.89 0.06
N ILE A 21 3.29 11.46 -1.13
CA ILE A 21 3.49 12.92 -1.28
C ILE A 21 2.20 13.63 -1.68
N ASN A 22 2.17 14.96 -1.53
CA ASN A 22 0.96 15.77 -1.76
C ASN A 22 0.36 15.57 -3.16
N SER A 23 1.18 15.45 -4.21
CA SER A 23 0.69 15.23 -5.57
C SER A 23 0.05 13.85 -5.78
N GLU A 24 0.44 12.85 -5.00
CA GLU A 24 -0.13 11.50 -5.07
C GLU A 24 -1.41 11.38 -4.24
N TYR A 25 -1.55 12.23 -3.21
CA TYR A 25 -2.63 12.14 -2.24
C TYR A 25 -4.02 12.23 -2.88
N ILE A 26 -4.22 13.11 -3.86
CA ILE A 26 -5.54 13.30 -4.51
C ILE A 26 -5.99 12.01 -5.20
N ALA A 27 -5.11 11.37 -5.99
CA ALA A 27 -5.43 10.12 -6.67
C ALA A 27 -5.75 8.99 -5.68
N LEU A 28 -5.01 8.92 -4.57
CA LEU A 28 -5.27 7.94 -3.52
C LEU A 28 -6.58 8.23 -2.80
N CYS A 29 -6.86 9.48 -2.45
CA CYS A 29 -8.10 9.89 -1.77
C CYS A 29 -9.33 9.45 -2.57
N ASN A 30 -9.39 9.80 -3.85
CA ASN A 30 -10.48 9.42 -4.75
C ASN A 30 -10.62 7.89 -4.87
N ALA A 31 -9.49 7.17 -4.96
CA ALA A 31 -9.51 5.71 -5.04
C ALA A 31 -10.06 5.07 -3.75
N TYR A 32 -9.69 5.62 -2.58
CA TYR A 32 -10.23 5.18 -1.30
C TYR A 32 -11.72 5.48 -1.18
N GLU A 33 -12.19 6.66 -1.62
CA GLU A 33 -13.62 6.99 -1.64
C GLU A 33 -14.43 6.00 -2.48
N LYS A 34 -13.95 5.66 -3.68
CA LYS A 34 -14.58 4.64 -4.54
C LYS A 34 -14.58 3.26 -3.90
N TRP A 35 -13.45 2.85 -3.32
CA TRP A 35 -13.33 1.54 -2.70
C TRP A 35 -14.18 1.38 -1.44
N LEU A 36 -14.33 2.45 -0.65
CA LEU A 36 -15.14 2.48 0.57
C LEU A 36 -16.63 2.73 0.31
N SER A 37 -17.01 3.10 -0.92
CA SER A 37 -18.41 3.26 -1.28
C SER A 37 -19.20 1.99 -0.94
N PRO A 38 -20.40 2.09 -0.34
CA PRO A 38 -21.26 0.94 -0.08
C PRO A 38 -21.53 0.11 -1.35
N SER A 39 -21.52 0.75 -2.51
CA SER A 39 -21.67 0.08 -3.81
C SER A 39 -20.55 -0.89 -4.17
N ASN A 40 -19.40 -0.81 -3.49
CA ASN A 40 -18.27 -1.74 -3.69
C ASN A 40 -18.35 -2.96 -2.75
N PHE A 41 -19.41 -3.12 -1.96
CA PHE A 41 -19.58 -4.27 -1.09
C PHE A 41 -20.85 -5.04 -1.47
N ASP A 42 -20.78 -6.37 -1.45
CA ASP A 42 -21.94 -7.22 -1.65
C ASP A 42 -22.78 -7.38 -0.36
N GLU A 43 -23.86 -8.14 -0.43
CA GLU A 43 -24.77 -8.37 0.70
C GLU A 43 -24.10 -9.05 1.90
N ASN A 44 -22.97 -9.72 1.69
CA ASN A 44 -22.19 -10.39 2.74
C ASN A 44 -21.03 -9.51 3.24
N GLY A 45 -20.87 -8.29 2.72
CA GLY A 45 -19.78 -7.37 3.06
C GLY A 45 -18.45 -7.69 2.39
N PHE A 46 -18.42 -8.54 1.35
CA PHE A 46 -17.22 -8.73 0.56
C PHE A 46 -17.05 -7.60 -0.45
N GLN A 47 -15.81 -7.13 -0.60
CA GLN A 47 -15.47 -6.18 -1.65
C GLN A 47 -15.73 -6.79 -3.04
N GLN A 48 -16.38 -6.04 -3.90
CA GLN A 48 -16.61 -6.39 -5.31
C GLN A 48 -15.35 -6.09 -6.14
N GLU A 49 -14.67 -4.97 -5.87
CA GLU A 49 -13.42 -4.57 -6.51
C GLU A 49 -12.31 -4.23 -5.51
N LYS A 50 -11.06 -4.43 -5.94
CA LYS A 50 -9.87 -4.18 -5.12
C LYS A 50 -9.46 -2.70 -5.17
N LEU A 51 -9.00 -2.16 -4.04
CA LEU A 51 -8.44 -0.81 -3.96
C LEU A 51 -7.35 -0.54 -5.01
N SER A 52 -6.49 -1.52 -5.31
CA SER A 52 -5.42 -1.39 -6.30
C SER A 52 -5.93 -1.06 -7.70
N LYS A 53 -7.14 -1.52 -8.05
CA LYS A 53 -7.79 -1.20 -9.33
C LYS A 53 -8.15 0.29 -9.39
N PHE A 54 -8.84 0.79 -8.37
CA PHE A 54 -9.19 2.21 -8.29
C PHE A 54 -7.96 3.13 -8.23
N ILE A 55 -6.89 2.73 -7.53
CA ILE A 55 -5.62 3.50 -7.52
C ILE A 55 -5.01 3.56 -8.92
N ALA A 56 -5.01 2.45 -9.67
CA ALA A 56 -4.50 2.45 -11.04
C ALA A 56 -5.35 3.36 -11.96
N GLU A 57 -6.67 3.31 -11.84
CA GLU A 57 -7.59 4.18 -12.58
C GLU A 57 -7.36 5.66 -12.28
N GLU A 58 -7.30 6.06 -11.00
CA GLU A 58 -7.08 7.46 -10.61
C GLU A 58 -5.71 7.99 -11.03
N ARG A 59 -4.67 7.14 -11.01
CA ARG A 59 -3.33 7.53 -11.49
C ARG A 59 -3.31 7.79 -13.00
N LEU A 60 -4.08 7.07 -13.79
CA LEU A 60 -4.21 7.33 -15.23
C LEU A 60 -4.94 8.66 -15.49
N ILE A 61 -5.93 9.00 -14.66
CA ILE A 61 -6.66 10.26 -14.77
C ILE A 61 -5.72 11.44 -14.44
N VAL A 62 -4.99 11.38 -13.34
CA VAL A 62 -4.07 12.46 -12.91
C VAL A 62 -2.85 12.58 -13.83
N GLY A 63 -2.36 11.46 -14.39
CA GLY A 63 -1.21 11.46 -15.32
C GLY A 63 -1.55 11.82 -16.77
N GLY A 64 -2.84 11.92 -17.12
CA GLY A 64 -3.31 12.34 -18.44
C GLY A 64 -3.67 13.82 -18.56
N GLN A 65 -3.40 14.63 -17.52
CA GLN A 65 -3.64 16.07 -17.48
C GLN A 65 -2.36 16.89 -17.68
#